data_AF-W9WRX3-F1
#
_entry.id   AF-W9WRX3-F1
#
_cell.length_a   1.000
_cell.length_b   1.000
_cell.length_c   1.000
_cell.angle_alpha   90.00
_cell.angle_beta   90.00
_cell.angle_gamma   90.00
#
_symmetry.space_group_name_H-M   'P 1'
#
loop_
_entity.id
_entity.type
_entity.pdbx_description
1 polymer ?
#
loop_
_entity_poly.entity_id
_entity_poly.type
_entity_poly.pdbx_seq_one_letter_code
_entity_poly.pdbx_strand_id
1 'polypeptide(L)'
;LSSIYAVPSDLLSCGLERQWSHLFRAKNENAVRTIEQGLRCCGFNSLHDRAWPFPSHDVDVRACERTIGYTSRCVGPWRQQQQVIAGLVVVASLFNWLLLVSLV
;
A
#
# COMPACT_ATOMS: atom_id res chain seq x y z
N LEU A 1 4.19 15.51 -29.45
CA LEU A 1 4.10 15.64 -27.98
C LEU A 1 3.31 14.44 -27.46
N SER A 2 3.98 13.34 -27.12
CA SER A 2 3.30 12.06 -26.81
C SER A 2 3.32 11.76 -25.30
N SER A 3 2.14 11.82 -24.69
CA SER A 3 1.61 10.91 -23.67
C SER A 3 2.53 10.43 -22.52
N ILE A 4 3.08 11.34 -21.71
CA ILE A 4 3.77 10.97 -20.45
C ILE A 4 2.82 11.02 -19.23
N TYR A 5 1.58 11.49 -19.38
CA TYR A 5 0.68 11.69 -18.23
C TYR A 5 -0.07 10.44 -17.73
N ALA A 6 -0.02 9.33 -18.47
CA ALA A 6 -0.52 8.06 -17.95
C ALA A 6 0.64 7.36 -17.22
N VAL A 7 0.71 7.51 -15.89
CA VAL A 7 1.63 6.69 -15.10
C VAL A 7 1.28 5.22 -15.38
N PRO A 8 2.18 4.44 -16.01
CA PRO A 8 1.92 3.04 -16.28
C PRO A 8 1.59 2.33 -14.97
N SER A 9 0.58 1.48 -15.00
CA SER A 9 0.21 0.61 -13.88
C SER A 9 1.42 -0.15 -13.31
N ASP A 10 2.39 -0.46 -14.15
CA ASP A 10 3.62 -1.16 -13.79
C ASP A 10 4.60 -0.28 -12.99
N LEU A 11 4.70 1.01 -13.31
CA LEU A 11 5.51 1.95 -12.52
C LEU A 11 4.88 2.18 -11.14
N LEU A 12 3.55 2.27 -11.07
CA LEU A 12 2.84 2.40 -9.79
C LEU A 12 3.02 1.14 -8.91
N SER A 13 3.00 -0.04 -9.54
CA SER A 13 3.23 -1.32 -8.86
C SER A 13 4.67 -1.45 -8.36
N CYS A 14 5.66 -0.98 -9.13
CA CYS A 14 7.06 -0.96 -8.71
C CYS A 14 7.30 -0.03 -7.52
N GLY A 15 6.64 1.14 -7.46
CA GLY A 15 6.71 2.04 -6.32
C GLY A 15 6.19 1.41 -5.03
N LEU A 16 5.03 0.76 -5.11
CA LEU A 16 4.41 0.10 -3.96
C LEU A 16 5.26 -1.07 -3.43
N GLU A 17 5.83 -1.87 -4.33
CA GLU A 17 6.77 -2.97 -4.02
C GLU A 17 8.02 -2.46 -3.30
N ARG A 18 8.60 -1.35 -3.76
CA ARG A 18 9.77 -0.73 -3.10
C ARG A 18 9.41 -0.22 -1.71
N GLN A 19 8.25 0.42 -1.55
CA GLN A 19 7.80 0.93 -0.26
C GLN A 19 7.57 -0.22 0.73
N TRP A 20 6.90 -1.30 0.31
CA TRP A 20 6.74 -2.49 1.16
C TRP A 20 8.09 -3.09 1.54
N SER A 21 8.96 -3.27 0.55
CA SER A 21 10.31 -3.79 0.74
C SER A 21 11.09 -2.97 1.76
N HIS A 22 10.97 -1.65 1.72
CA HIS A 22 11.60 -0.76 2.68
C HIS A 22 11.05 -0.98 4.10
N LEU A 23 9.73 -1.03 4.28
CA LEU A 23 9.10 -1.28 5.59
C LEU A 23 9.54 -2.63 6.18
N PHE A 24 9.58 -3.68 5.35
CA PHE A 24 10.00 -5.01 5.78
C PHE A 24 11.50 -5.08 6.11
N ARG A 25 12.36 -4.46 5.27
CA ARG A 25 13.81 -4.39 5.51
C ARG A 25 14.14 -3.59 6.77
N ALA A 26 13.40 -2.51 7.01
CA ALA A 26 13.49 -1.72 8.23
C ALA A 26 12.88 -2.42 9.46
N LYS A 27 12.32 -3.63 9.30
CA LYS A 27 11.62 -4.40 10.35
C LYS A 27 10.58 -3.56 11.10
N ASN A 28 9.88 -2.69 10.37
CA ASN A 28 8.84 -1.85 10.96
C ASN A 28 7.55 -2.66 11.14
N GLU A 29 7.50 -3.46 12.20
CA GLU A 29 6.37 -4.32 12.52
C GLU A 29 5.07 -3.54 12.67
N ASN A 30 5.11 -2.38 13.32
CA ASN A 30 3.92 -1.56 13.55
C ASN A 30 3.32 -1.09 12.22
N ALA A 31 4.15 -0.63 11.28
CA ALA A 31 3.67 -0.19 9.98
C ALA A 31 3.07 -1.36 9.17
N VAL A 32 3.77 -2.49 9.08
CA VAL A 32 3.28 -3.66 8.33
C VAL A 32 2.00 -4.21 8.95
N ARG A 33 1.97 -4.38 10.28
CA ARG A 33 0.76 -4.84 11.01
C ARG A 33 -0.42 -3.90 10.78
N THR A 34 -0.22 -2.59 10.85
CA THR A 34 -1.29 -1.61 10.65
C THR A 34 -1.87 -1.70 9.24
N ILE A 35 -1.01 -1.88 8.22
CA ILE A 35 -1.46 -2.02 6.84
C ILE A 35 -2.22 -3.34 6.65
N GLU A 36 -1.67 -4.47 7.11
CA GLU A 36 -2.31 -5.79 6.97
C GLU A 36 -3.66 -5.86 7.71
N GLN A 37 -3.73 -5.34 8.92
CA GLN A 37 -4.98 -5.29 9.70
C GLN A 37 -5.98 -4.31 9.10
N GLY A 38 -5.55 -3.13 8.68
CA GLY A 38 -6.42 -2.10 8.10
C GLY A 38 -7.00 -2.51 6.74
N LEU A 39 -6.24 -3.25 5.94
CA LEU A 39 -6.66 -3.73 4.62
C LEU A 39 -7.21 -5.16 4.62
N ARG A 40 -7.21 -5.83 5.77
CA ARG A 40 -7.68 -7.21 5.93
C ARG A 40 -7.01 -8.19 4.95
N CYS A 41 -5.68 -8.12 4.88
CA CYS A 41 -4.84 -8.88 3.97
C CYS A 41 -3.60 -9.42 4.67
N CYS A 42 -2.92 -10.39 4.05
CA CYS A 42 -1.66 -10.97 4.52
C CYS A 42 -0.62 -10.91 3.40
N GLY A 43 0.58 -10.41 3.70
CA GLY A 43 1.71 -10.36 2.79
C GLY A 43 1.47 -9.52 1.52
N PHE A 44 2.54 -9.18 0.81
CA PHE A 44 2.43 -8.22 -0.29
C PHE A 44 1.98 -8.86 -1.60
N ASN A 45 2.82 -9.67 -2.24
CA ASN A 45 2.47 -10.36 -3.50
C ASN A 45 1.81 -11.72 -3.28
N SER A 46 2.01 -12.32 -2.10
CA SER A 46 1.49 -13.62 -1.66
C SER A 46 1.24 -13.57 -0.15
N LEU A 47 0.42 -14.49 0.38
CA LEU A 47 0.03 -14.55 1.79
C LEU A 47 1.22 -14.69 2.77
N HIS A 48 2.32 -15.24 2.29
CA HIS A 48 3.54 -15.47 3.07
C HIS A 48 4.68 -14.52 2.68
N ASP A 49 4.47 -13.66 1.66
CA ASP A 49 5.49 -12.74 1.17
C ASP A 49 5.59 -11.53 2.09
N ARG A 50 6.64 -11.48 2.92
CA ARG A 50 6.94 -10.36 3.81
C ARG A 50 5.74 -9.99 4.69
N ALA A 51 4.99 -11.01 5.10
CA ALA A 51 3.81 -10.87 5.93
C ALA A 51 4.17 -10.60 7.39
N TRP A 52 3.29 -9.92 8.11
CA TRP A 52 3.34 -9.85 9.56
C TRP A 52 2.44 -10.95 10.18
N PRO A 53 2.81 -11.59 11.30
CA PRO A 53 4.06 -11.47 12.05
C PRO A 53 5.27 -11.94 11.25
N PHE A 54 6.43 -11.27 11.43
CA PHE A 54 7.63 -11.61 10.69
C PHE A 54 8.14 -13.01 11.08
N PRO A 55 8.50 -13.87 10.11
CA PRO A 55 8.97 -15.22 10.41
C PRO A 55 10.22 -15.20 11.27
N SER A 56 10.20 -15.99 12.34
CA SER A 56 11.31 -16.23 13.26
C SER A 56 11.29 -17.71 13.68
N HIS A 57 12.19 -18.14 14.56
CA HIS A 57 12.23 -19.53 15.03
C HIS A 57 10.87 -20.00 15.61
N ASP A 58 10.14 -19.09 16.26
CA ASP A 58 8.88 -19.40 16.95
C ASP A 58 7.63 -18.95 16.16
N VAL A 59 7.82 -18.34 14.98
CA VAL A 59 6.74 -17.75 14.17
C VAL A 59 6.75 -18.36 12.77
N ASP A 60 5.71 -19.15 12.48
CA ASP A 60 5.46 -19.75 11.16
C ASP A 60 5.12 -18.67 10.12
N VAL A 61 5.57 -18.84 8.88
CA VAL A 61 5.23 -17.98 7.73
C VAL A 61 3.71 -17.90 7.43
N ARG A 62 2.94 -18.84 7.97
CA ARG A 62 1.47 -18.92 7.92
C ARG A 62 0.79 -18.31 9.14
N ALA A 63 1.54 -17.66 10.04
CA ALA A 63 0.98 -17.08 11.25
C ALA A 63 -0.14 -16.07 10.94
N CYS A 64 -0.01 -15.28 9.87
CA CYS A 64 -1.04 -14.33 9.45
C CYS A 64 -2.37 -15.03 9.09
N GLU A 65 -2.34 -16.01 8.18
CA GLU A 65 -3.57 -16.72 7.76
C GLU A 65 -4.18 -17.55 8.89
N ARG A 66 -3.37 -18.15 9.77
CA ARG A 66 -3.86 -19.00 10.86
C ARG A 66 -4.41 -18.21 12.03
N THR A 67 -3.79 -17.08 12.35
CA THR A 67 -4.15 -16.29 13.54
C THR A 67 -5.18 -15.21 13.22
N ILE A 68 -5.06 -14.59 12.05
CA ILE A 68 -5.87 -13.45 11.64
C ILE A 68 -6.96 -13.86 10.64
N GLY A 69 -6.73 -14.93 9.86
CA GLY A 69 -7.74 -15.49 8.96
C GLY A 69 -7.88 -14.80 7.60
N TYR A 70 -6.99 -13.87 7.26
CA TYR A 70 -7.04 -13.19 5.96
C TYR A 70 -6.44 -14.06 4.85
N THR A 71 -7.17 -14.17 3.74
CA THR A 71 -6.80 -14.99 2.57
C THR A 71 -6.54 -14.15 1.32
N SER A 72 -6.40 -12.82 1.49
CA SER A 72 -6.14 -11.88 0.42
C SER A 72 -4.72 -11.31 0.52
N ARG A 73 -4.09 -11.05 -0.63
CA ARG A 73 -2.77 -10.39 -0.74
C ARG A 73 -2.91 -8.87 -0.70
N CYS A 74 -1.99 -8.17 -0.05
CA CYS A 74 -2.12 -6.73 0.20
C CYS A 74 -1.89 -5.84 -1.03
N VAL A 75 -1.18 -6.31 -2.06
CA VAL A 75 -0.89 -5.49 -3.26
C VAL A 75 -2.16 -4.91 -3.92
N GLY A 76 -3.25 -5.67 -3.97
CA GLY A 76 -4.52 -5.24 -4.54
C GLY A 76 -5.21 -4.12 -3.74
N PRO A 77 -5.67 -4.41 -2.51
CA PRO A 77 -6.39 -3.42 -1.69
C PRO A 77 -5.53 -2.20 -1.35
N TRP A 78 -4.22 -2.38 -1.19
CA TRP A 78 -3.34 -1.25 -0.88
C TRP A 78 -3.17 -0.31 -2.07
N ARG A 79 -3.05 -0.86 -3.29
CA ARG A 79 -3.03 -0.06 -4.52
C ARG A 79 -4.32 0.74 -4.69
N GLN A 80 -5.47 0.12 -4.45
CA GLN A 80 -6.76 0.81 -4.52
C GLN A 80 -6.83 1.97 -3.53
N GLN A 81 -6.39 1.77 -2.29
CA GLN A 81 -6.31 2.85 -1.30
C GLN A 81 -5.39 4.00 -1.75
N GLN A 82 -4.21 3.70 -2.29
CA GLN A 82 -3.29 4.72 -2.80
C GLN A 82 -3.92 5.53 -3.94
N GLN A 83 -4.67 4.88 -4.84
CA GLN A 83 -5.37 5.56 -5.93
C GLN A 83 -6.48 6.48 -5.42
N VAL A 84 -7.25 6.05 -4.41
CA VAL A 84 -8.30 6.89 -3.79
C VAL A 84 -7.68 8.12 -3.14
N ILE A 85 -6.62 7.94 -2.35
CA ILE A 85 -5.92 9.05 -1.69
C ILE A 85 -5.33 10.02 -2.72
N ALA A 86 -4.68 9.51 -3.76
CA ALA A 86 -4.15 10.34 -4.84
C ALA A 86 -5.26 11.16 -5.52
N GLY A 87 -6.43 10.55 -5.78
CA GLY A 87 -7.59 11.26 -6.31
C GLY A 87 -8.08 12.38 -5.40
N LEU A 88 -8.18 12.12 -4.09
CA LEU A 88 -8.56 13.14 -3.10
C LEU A 88 -7.56 14.31 -3.06
N VAL A 89 -6.26 14.02 -3.14
CA VAL A 89 -5.21 15.06 -3.19
C VAL A 89 -5.33 15.93 -4.44
N VAL A 90 -5.61 15.33 -5.60
CA VAL A 90 -5.83 16.08 -6.84
C VAL A 90 -7.06 16.98 -6.70
N VAL A 91 -8.17 16.45 -6.20
CA VAL A 91 -9.41 17.23 -5.96
C VAL A 91 -9.16 18.39 -4.99
N ALA A 92 -8.50 18.13 -3.87
CA ALA A 92 -8.17 19.16 -2.88
C ALA A 92 -7.25 20.24 -3.46
N SER A 93 -6.29 19.85 -4.31
CA SER A 93 -5.35 20.77 -4.96
C SER A 93 -6.07 21.66 -5.98
N LEU A 94 -6.97 21.10 -6.79
CA LEU A 94 -7.80 21.85 -7.74
C LEU A 94 -8.75 22.81 -7.03
N PHE A 95 -9.39 22.35 -5.94
CA PHE A 95 -10.27 23.18 -5.12
C PHE A 95 -9.52 24.36 -4.52
N ASN A 96 -8.34 24.12 -3.91
CA ASN A 96 -7.50 25.17 -3.36
C ASN A 96 -7.05 26.17 -4.44
N TRP A 97 -6.69 25.69 -5.63
CA TRP A 97 -6.31 26.54 -6.75
C TRP A 97 -7.46 27.42 -7.24
N LEU A 98 -8.67 26.87 -7.38
CA LEU A 98 -9.87 27.62 -7.76
C LEU A 98 -10.20 28.72 -6.74
N LEU A 99 -10.12 28.41 -5.44
CA LEU A 99 -10.33 29.39 -4.38
C LEU A 99 -9.31 30.53 -4.48
N LEU A 100 -8.03 30.21 -4.64
CA LEU A 100 -6.97 31.20 -4.78
C LEU A 100 -7.22 32.13 -5.98
N VAL A 101 -7.56 31.58 -7.14
CA VAL A 101 -7.84 32.37 -8.36
C VAL A 101 -9.07 33.25 -8.19
N SER A 102 -10.12 32.79 -7.50
CA SER A 102 -11.33 33.58 -7.28
C SER A 102 -11.17 34.74 -6.29
N LEU A 103 -10.10 34.72 -5.48
CA LEU A 103 -9.80 35.75 -4.47
C LEU A 103 -8.83 36.84 -4.99
N VAL A 104 -8.27 36.68 -6.19
CA VAL A 104 -7.35 37.62 -6.87
C VAL A 104 -8.12 38.39 -7.93
#